data_AF-A0A2S8VY56-F1
#
_entry.id   AF-A0A2S8VY56-F1
#
_cell.length_a   1.000
_cell.length_b   1.000
_cell.length_c   1.000
_cell.angle_alpha   90.00
_cell.angle_beta   90.00
_cell.angle_gamma   90.00
#
_symmetry.space_group_name_H-M   'P 1'
#
loop_
_entity.id
_entity.type
_entity.pdbx_description
1 polymer ?
#
loop_
_entity_poly.entity_id
_entity_poly.type
_entity_poly.pdbx_seq_one_letter_code
_entity_poly.pdbx_strand_id
1 'polypeptide(L)'
;MARRSQTSDPELLRKRLIELLHDLPQRLAHGTVGEQVGELVQVHHHLRDLGASIGATLAPDDSDSGRARLIAYLRAQVGRIVHTDELMIVAGIGDYPRRIRELRAHHGWPIISGLAVRDLRVLPVSKEALKAVPAGIAPDEYLLLEDHQDREAPLRWTACGAMRDPAAAPRSLVRDYFERFPGQRITAEELRYLVGNKTDWVAGVADLLASGRMIEGADLAASNSPPGIFILRD
;
A
#
# COMPACT_ATOMS: atom_id res chain seq x y z
N MET A 1 20.20 8.52 -16.38
CA MET A 1 18.76 8.45 -16.01
C MET A 1 18.34 6.98 -16.00
N ALA A 2 17.54 6.54 -15.04
CA ALA A 2 17.02 5.17 -15.03
C ALA A 2 16.08 4.94 -16.23
N ARG A 3 16.15 3.77 -16.88
CA ARG A 3 15.29 3.39 -18.00
C ARG A 3 13.82 3.37 -17.54
N ARG A 4 12.94 4.03 -18.29
CA ARG A 4 11.48 3.87 -18.14
C ARG A 4 11.03 2.61 -18.86
N SER A 5 10.04 1.92 -18.31
CA SER A 5 9.41 0.77 -18.97
C SER A 5 8.72 1.23 -20.26
N GLN A 6 8.78 0.40 -21.29
CA GLN A 6 8.18 0.67 -22.59
C GLN A 6 6.93 -0.20 -22.74
N THR A 7 5.77 0.39 -22.57
CA THR A 7 4.48 -0.30 -22.69
C THR A 7 4.16 -0.61 -24.16
N SER A 8 3.66 -1.81 -24.43
CA SER A 8 3.28 -2.28 -25.77
C SER A 8 2.26 -3.41 -25.67
N ASP A 9 2.00 -4.12 -26.76
CA ASP A 9 1.20 -5.36 -26.73
C ASP A 9 1.89 -6.43 -25.83
N PRO A 10 1.24 -6.89 -24.75
CA PRO A 10 1.79 -7.92 -23.87
C PRO A 10 2.16 -9.22 -24.61
N GLU A 11 1.39 -9.64 -25.61
CA GLU A 11 1.68 -10.88 -26.33
C GLU A 11 2.94 -10.77 -27.18
N LEU A 12 3.21 -9.60 -27.77
CA LEU A 12 4.45 -9.33 -28.47
C LEU A 12 5.65 -9.38 -27.52
N LEU A 13 5.54 -8.75 -26.34
CA LEU A 13 6.60 -8.74 -25.34
C LEU A 13 6.86 -10.13 -24.75
N ARG A 14 5.82 -10.93 -24.53
CA ARG A 14 5.94 -12.33 -24.10
C ARG A 14 6.74 -13.16 -25.10
N LYS A 15 6.45 -13.03 -26.40
CA LYS A 15 7.18 -13.75 -27.45
C LYS A 15 8.67 -13.37 -27.46
N ARG A 16 8.98 -12.08 -27.41
CA ARG A 16 10.37 -11.57 -27.33
C ARG A 16 11.11 -12.08 -26.10
N LEU A 17 10.44 -12.12 -24.94
CA LEU A 17 11.04 -12.64 -23.71
C LEU A 17 11.39 -14.13 -23.85
N ILE A 18 10.52 -14.94 -24.47
CA ILE A 18 10.80 -16.37 -24.71
C ILE A 18 11.99 -16.54 -25.65
N GLU A 19 12.06 -15.79 -26.75
CA GLU A 19 13.21 -15.80 -27.67
C GLU A 19 14.51 -15.45 -26.92
N LEU A 20 14.47 -14.41 -26.09
CA LEU A 20 15.62 -14.00 -25.30
C LEU A 20 16.05 -15.10 -24.31
N LEU A 21 15.11 -15.74 -23.63
CA LEU A 21 15.38 -16.83 -22.69
C LEU A 21 15.91 -18.10 -23.36
N HIS A 22 15.47 -18.39 -24.59
CA HIS A 22 15.92 -19.55 -25.36
C HIS A 22 17.44 -19.55 -25.58
N ASP A 23 18.01 -18.39 -25.91
CA ASP A 23 19.43 -18.22 -26.23
C ASP A 23 20.30 -17.87 -25.00
N LEU A 24 19.66 -17.60 -23.87
CA LEU A 24 20.33 -17.18 -22.63
C LEU A 24 21.37 -18.21 -22.14
N PRO A 25 21.13 -19.53 -22.15
CA PRO A 25 22.12 -20.51 -21.66
C PRO A 25 23.46 -20.42 -22.40
N GLN A 26 23.44 -20.28 -23.72
CA GLN A 26 24.66 -20.17 -24.53
C GLN A 26 25.41 -18.87 -24.24
N ARG A 27 24.69 -17.75 -24.08
CA ARG A 27 25.26 -16.43 -23.76
C ARG A 27 25.87 -16.40 -22.36
N LEU A 28 25.27 -17.11 -21.39
CA LEU A 28 25.81 -17.22 -20.03
C LEU A 28 27.05 -18.12 -19.95
N ALA A 29 27.18 -19.13 -20.80
CA ALA A 29 28.27 -20.11 -20.72
C ALA A 29 29.66 -19.57 -21.11
N HIS A 30 29.75 -18.49 -21.89
CA HIS A 30 31.01 -18.06 -22.54
C HIS A 30 31.40 -16.58 -22.33
N GLY A 31 30.81 -15.91 -21.34
CA GLY A 31 31.08 -14.50 -21.04
C GLY A 31 31.79 -14.27 -19.71
N THR A 32 32.39 -13.08 -19.58
CA THR A 32 32.76 -12.50 -18.29
C THR A 32 31.53 -12.29 -17.42
N VAL A 33 31.71 -12.16 -16.10
CA VAL A 33 30.62 -11.86 -15.16
C VAL A 33 29.85 -10.60 -15.56
N GLY A 34 30.54 -9.57 -16.08
CA GLY A 34 29.91 -8.34 -16.55
C GLY A 34 28.97 -8.56 -17.74
N GLU A 35 29.39 -9.38 -18.71
CA GLU A 35 28.56 -9.75 -19.86
C GLU A 35 27.36 -10.60 -19.42
N GLN A 36 27.57 -11.59 -18.55
CA GLN A 36 26.50 -12.40 -17.97
C GLN A 36 25.44 -11.55 -17.25
N VAL A 37 25.88 -10.59 -16.44
CA VAL A 37 24.96 -9.64 -15.77
C VAL A 37 24.25 -8.77 -16.80
N GLY A 38 24.95 -8.32 -17.85
CA GLY A 38 24.36 -7.57 -18.96
C GLY A 38 23.21 -8.33 -19.64
N GLU A 39 23.39 -9.64 -19.87
CA GLU A 39 22.34 -10.51 -20.40
C GLU A 39 21.12 -10.58 -19.47
N LEU A 40 21.34 -10.77 -18.17
CA LEU A 40 20.26 -10.78 -17.18
C LEU A 40 19.55 -9.43 -17.07
N VAL A 41 20.26 -8.32 -17.24
CA VAL A 41 19.66 -6.98 -17.30
C VAL A 41 18.72 -6.85 -18.51
N GLN A 42 19.06 -7.43 -19.66
CA GLN A 42 18.17 -7.45 -20.82
C GLN A 42 16.91 -8.27 -20.58
N VAL A 43 17.04 -9.46 -19.95
CA VAL A 43 15.89 -10.28 -19.51
C VAL A 43 14.99 -9.44 -18.59
N HIS A 44 15.59 -8.80 -17.59
CA HIS A 44 14.88 -8.00 -16.60
C HIS A 44 14.11 -6.83 -17.25
N HIS A 45 14.72 -6.13 -18.22
CA HIS A 45 14.05 -5.06 -18.95
C HIS A 45 12.81 -5.55 -19.71
N HIS A 46 12.90 -6.70 -20.40
CA HIS A 46 11.77 -7.27 -21.13
C HIS A 46 10.64 -7.74 -20.19
N LEU A 47 11.00 -8.39 -19.08
CA LEU A 47 10.03 -8.81 -18.07
C LEU A 47 9.31 -7.59 -17.47
N ARG A 48 10.05 -6.52 -17.20
CA ARG A 48 9.51 -5.27 -16.65
C ARG A 48 8.59 -4.56 -17.64
N ASP A 49 8.93 -4.54 -18.93
CA ASP A 49 8.06 -3.98 -19.97
C ASP A 49 6.79 -4.80 -20.13
N LEU A 50 6.89 -6.13 -20.09
CA LEU A 50 5.74 -7.03 -20.12
C LEU A 50 4.80 -6.76 -18.92
N GLY A 51 5.34 -6.73 -17.70
CA GLY A 51 4.57 -6.43 -16.49
C GLY A 51 3.89 -5.06 -16.53
N ALA A 52 4.63 -4.02 -16.94
CA ALA A 52 4.07 -2.68 -17.10
C ALA A 52 2.97 -2.63 -18.17
N SER A 53 3.11 -3.40 -19.25
CA SER A 53 2.11 -3.48 -20.33
C SER A 53 0.84 -4.19 -19.88
N ILE A 54 0.95 -5.25 -19.08
CA ILE A 54 -0.20 -5.89 -18.43
C ILE A 54 -0.86 -4.89 -17.47
N GLY A 55 -0.09 -4.17 -16.65
CA GLY A 55 -0.64 -3.14 -15.77
C GLY A 55 -1.33 -2.01 -16.52
N ALA A 56 -0.81 -1.64 -17.70
CA ALA A 56 -1.37 -0.58 -18.54
C ALA A 56 -2.78 -0.92 -19.06
N THR A 57 -3.14 -2.20 -19.21
CA THR A 57 -4.51 -2.57 -19.60
C THR A 57 -5.55 -2.18 -18.55
N LEU A 58 -5.14 -1.98 -17.29
CA LEU A 58 -5.99 -1.52 -16.20
C LEU A 58 -6.06 0.02 -16.11
N ALA A 59 -5.13 0.73 -16.75
CA ALA A 59 -5.01 2.19 -16.69
C ALA A 59 -4.76 2.79 -18.09
N PRO A 60 -5.69 2.65 -19.05
CA PRO A 60 -5.46 3.03 -20.44
C PRO A 60 -5.18 4.53 -20.62
N ASP A 61 -5.80 5.39 -19.82
CA ASP A 61 -5.71 6.84 -19.95
C ASP A 61 -4.42 7.45 -19.36
N ASP A 62 -3.68 6.69 -18.54
CA ASP A 62 -2.41 7.12 -17.92
C ASP A 62 -1.40 5.95 -17.92
N SER A 63 -1.34 5.25 -19.05
CA SER A 63 -0.63 3.97 -19.21
C SER A 63 0.87 4.05 -18.95
N ASP A 64 1.47 5.24 -19.01
CA ASP A 64 2.90 5.47 -18.79
C ASP A 64 3.23 5.66 -17.30
N SER A 65 2.25 6.03 -16.49
CA SER A 65 2.40 6.29 -15.07
C SER A 65 2.38 5.01 -14.24
N GLY A 66 3.53 4.66 -13.63
CA GLY A 66 3.60 3.54 -12.69
C GLY A 66 2.65 3.69 -11.50
N ARG A 67 2.39 4.94 -11.07
CA ARG A 67 1.40 5.24 -10.02
C ARG A 67 -0.02 4.92 -10.48
N ALA A 68 -0.38 5.26 -11.71
CA ALA A 68 -1.71 4.96 -12.26
C ALA A 68 -1.94 3.45 -12.39
N ARG A 69 -0.94 2.72 -12.88
CA ARG A 69 -0.98 1.24 -12.93
C ARG A 69 -1.13 0.62 -11.54
N LEU A 70 -0.37 1.12 -10.55
CA LEU A 70 -0.46 0.65 -9.16
C LEU A 70 -1.87 0.81 -8.59
N ILE A 71 -2.46 2.01 -8.71
CA ILE A 71 -3.79 2.21 -8.14
C ILE A 71 -4.86 1.43 -8.90
N ALA A 72 -4.79 1.36 -10.23
CA ALA A 72 -5.73 0.56 -11.00
C ALA A 72 -5.71 -0.93 -10.60
N TYR A 73 -4.51 -1.48 -10.37
CA TYR A 73 -4.35 -2.84 -9.89
C TYR A 73 -4.86 -3.03 -8.46
N LEU A 74 -4.52 -2.13 -7.53
CA LEU A 74 -5.03 -2.19 -6.16
C LEU A 74 -6.57 -2.12 -6.11
N ARG A 75 -7.20 -1.28 -6.95
CA ARG A 75 -8.66 -1.18 -7.09
C ARG A 75 -9.28 -2.47 -7.64
N ALA A 76 -8.58 -3.19 -8.50
CA ALA A 76 -9.00 -4.53 -8.94
C ALA A 76 -8.82 -5.61 -7.86
N GLN A 77 -8.08 -5.33 -6.79
CA GLN A 77 -7.75 -6.26 -5.69
C GLN A 77 -8.23 -5.74 -4.31
N VAL A 78 -9.32 -4.96 -4.26
CA VAL A 78 -9.86 -4.43 -2.99
C VAL A 78 -10.10 -5.56 -1.99
N GLY A 79 -9.65 -5.36 -0.75
CA GLY A 79 -9.78 -6.35 0.32
C GLY A 79 -8.87 -7.58 0.19
N ARG A 80 -8.02 -7.66 -0.85
CA ARG A 80 -7.02 -8.72 -1.01
C ARG A 80 -5.62 -8.23 -0.64
N ILE A 81 -4.85 -9.13 -0.04
CA ILE A 81 -3.42 -8.91 0.20
C ILE A 81 -2.73 -8.82 -1.15
N VAL A 82 -1.98 -7.75 -1.37
CA VAL A 82 -1.17 -7.54 -2.57
C VAL A 82 0.31 -7.55 -2.21
N HIS A 83 1.07 -8.40 -2.89
CA HIS A 83 2.47 -8.65 -2.63
C HIS A 83 3.39 -7.60 -3.26
N THR A 84 4.55 -7.38 -2.64
CA THR A 84 5.63 -6.50 -3.13
C THR A 84 6.00 -6.77 -4.59
N ASP A 85 6.16 -8.04 -4.96
CA ASP A 85 6.58 -8.42 -6.31
C ASP A 85 5.50 -8.11 -7.35
N GLU A 86 4.21 -8.26 -7.01
CA GLU A 86 3.10 -7.90 -7.89
C GLU A 86 3.12 -6.40 -8.20
N LEU A 87 3.29 -5.57 -7.16
CA LEU A 87 3.38 -4.12 -7.32
C LEU A 87 4.59 -3.71 -8.16
N MET A 88 5.76 -4.35 -7.95
CA MET A 88 6.96 -4.08 -8.75
C MET A 88 6.75 -4.41 -10.23
N ILE A 89 6.12 -5.56 -10.52
CA ILE A 89 5.83 -6.03 -11.89
C ILE A 89 4.83 -5.08 -12.57
N VAL A 90 3.68 -4.84 -11.94
CA VAL A 90 2.59 -4.02 -12.51
C VAL A 90 3.01 -2.57 -12.69
N ALA A 91 3.68 -2.00 -11.69
CA ALA A 91 4.18 -0.64 -11.79
C ALA A 91 5.34 -0.54 -12.78
N GLY A 92 6.02 -1.66 -13.07
CA GLY A 92 7.26 -1.69 -13.81
C GLY A 92 8.27 -0.69 -13.24
N ILE A 93 8.37 -0.59 -11.90
CA ILE A 93 9.33 0.25 -11.18
C ILE A 93 9.71 -0.39 -9.84
N GLY A 94 10.97 -0.20 -9.41
CA GLY A 94 11.43 -0.62 -8.08
C GLY A 94 11.00 0.35 -6.97
N ASP A 95 10.80 1.63 -7.30
CA ASP A 95 10.37 2.67 -6.34
C ASP A 95 8.85 2.68 -6.12
N TYR A 96 8.19 1.53 -6.26
CA TYR A 96 6.77 1.40 -5.96
C TYR A 96 6.42 1.78 -4.50
N PRO A 97 7.26 1.55 -3.46
CA PRO A 97 6.88 1.92 -2.09
C PRO A 97 6.68 3.42 -1.92
N ARG A 98 7.45 4.23 -2.65
CA ARG A 98 7.25 5.68 -2.68
C ARG A 98 5.90 6.03 -3.32
N ARG A 99 5.52 5.37 -4.42
CA ARG A 99 4.22 5.59 -5.07
C ARG A 99 3.05 5.19 -4.18
N ILE A 100 3.18 4.12 -3.39
CA ILE A 100 2.18 3.77 -2.38
C ILE A 100 2.03 4.87 -1.32
N ARG A 101 3.13 5.45 -0.83
CA ARG A 101 3.08 6.61 0.08
C ARG A 101 2.35 7.80 -0.56
N GLU A 102 2.65 8.12 -1.81
CA GLU A 102 1.98 9.20 -2.55
C GLU A 102 0.48 8.92 -2.76
N LEU A 103 0.11 7.68 -3.09
CA LEU A 103 -1.29 7.26 -3.24
C LEU A 103 -2.10 7.45 -1.94
N ARG A 104 -1.49 7.20 -0.79
CA ARG A 104 -2.10 7.45 0.53
C ARG A 104 -2.15 8.94 0.85
N ALA A 105 -0.99 9.58 0.87
CA ALA A 105 -0.83 10.92 1.44
C ALA A 105 -1.27 12.06 0.52
N HIS A 106 -1.20 11.89 -0.81
CA HIS A 106 -1.52 12.95 -1.77
C HIS A 106 -2.77 12.65 -2.59
N HIS A 107 -3.12 11.37 -2.72
CA HIS A 107 -4.29 10.94 -3.48
C HIS A 107 -5.36 10.30 -2.61
N GLY A 108 -5.15 10.13 -1.31
CA GLY A 108 -6.20 9.73 -0.37
C GLY A 108 -6.78 8.34 -0.57
N TRP A 109 -6.01 7.42 -1.17
CA TRP A 109 -6.43 6.02 -1.25
C TRP A 109 -6.19 5.32 0.10
N PRO A 110 -7.20 4.62 0.66
CA PRO A 110 -7.11 3.98 1.98
C PRO A 110 -6.33 2.66 1.89
N ILE A 111 -5.03 2.78 1.63
CA ILE A 111 -4.08 1.68 1.55
C ILE A 111 -3.41 1.54 2.91
N ILE A 112 -3.41 0.34 3.48
CA ILE A 112 -2.69 0.05 4.73
C ILE A 112 -1.62 -1.01 4.50
N SER A 113 -0.53 -0.91 5.24
CA SER A 113 0.56 -1.89 5.22
C SER A 113 0.24 -3.11 6.09
N GLY A 114 0.92 -4.23 5.85
CA GLY A 114 0.81 -5.39 6.74
C GLY A 114 1.24 -5.12 8.18
N LEU A 115 2.09 -4.11 8.42
CA LEU A 115 2.35 -3.62 9.77
C LEU A 115 1.09 -3.02 10.43
N ALA A 116 0.38 -2.14 9.74
CA ALA A 116 -0.88 -1.58 10.25
C ALA A 116 -1.96 -2.67 10.45
N VAL A 117 -2.03 -3.66 9.56
CA VAL A 117 -2.92 -4.83 9.74
C VAL A 117 -2.55 -5.64 10.98
N ARG A 118 -1.25 -5.87 11.23
CA ARG A 118 -0.80 -6.58 12.44
C ARG A 118 -1.13 -5.80 13.71
N ASP A 119 -0.97 -4.48 13.68
CA ASP A 119 -1.30 -3.60 14.80
C ASP A 119 -2.81 -3.66 15.12
N LEU A 120 -3.69 -3.69 14.10
CA LEU A 120 -5.15 -3.87 14.29
C LEU A 120 -5.48 -5.13 15.08
N ARG A 121 -4.72 -6.22 14.89
CA ARG A 121 -4.96 -7.50 15.58
C ARG A 121 -4.59 -7.47 17.07
N VAL A 122 -4.00 -6.37 17.55
CA VAL A 122 -3.68 -6.13 18.96
C VAL A 122 -4.75 -5.30 19.66
N LEU A 123 -5.76 -4.78 18.94
CA LEU A 123 -6.89 -4.08 19.56
C LEU A 123 -7.64 -5.01 20.54
N PRO A 124 -8.11 -4.48 21.68
CA PRO A 124 -8.81 -5.26 22.70
C PRO A 124 -10.27 -5.55 22.30
N VAL A 125 -10.47 -6.32 21.22
CA VAL A 125 -11.77 -6.70 20.66
C VAL A 125 -12.00 -8.21 20.75
N SER A 126 -13.23 -8.66 20.43
CA SER A 126 -13.57 -10.09 20.44
C SER A 126 -12.81 -10.88 19.37
N LYS A 127 -12.63 -12.19 19.58
CA LYS A 127 -12.02 -13.08 18.58
C LYS A 127 -12.84 -13.14 17.30
N GLU A 128 -14.15 -13.02 17.42
CA GLU A 128 -15.09 -12.98 16.29
C GLU A 128 -14.83 -11.75 15.41
N ALA A 129 -14.65 -10.57 16.01
CA ALA A 129 -14.31 -9.36 15.28
C ALA A 129 -12.94 -9.44 14.58
N LEU A 130 -11.95 -10.05 15.23
CA LEU A 130 -10.62 -10.26 14.63
C LEU A 130 -10.64 -11.09 13.34
N LYS A 131 -11.71 -11.87 13.07
CA LYS A 131 -11.85 -12.62 11.80
C LYS A 131 -12.04 -11.69 10.60
N ALA A 132 -12.51 -10.46 10.80
CA ALA A 132 -12.64 -9.46 9.74
C ALA A 132 -11.29 -8.88 9.30
N VAL A 133 -10.25 -8.99 10.14
CA VAL A 133 -8.90 -8.52 9.81
C VAL A 133 -8.12 -9.65 9.14
N PRO A 134 -7.51 -9.41 7.96
CA PRO A 134 -6.70 -10.42 7.29
C PRO A 134 -5.57 -10.97 8.19
N ALA A 135 -5.41 -12.29 8.17
CA ALA A 135 -4.31 -12.97 8.84
C ALA A 135 -3.20 -13.31 7.83
N GLY A 136 -1.97 -13.49 8.32
CA GLY A 136 -0.84 -13.97 7.50
C GLY A 136 -0.15 -12.92 6.62
N ILE A 137 -0.58 -11.66 6.64
CA ILE A 137 0.04 -10.58 5.88
C ILE A 137 1.49 -10.29 6.36
N ALA A 138 2.42 -10.17 5.42
CA ALA A 138 3.80 -9.79 5.65
C ALA A 138 3.94 -8.26 5.86
N PRO A 139 4.99 -7.77 6.56
CA PRO A 139 5.12 -6.34 6.88
C PRO A 139 5.12 -5.40 5.68
N ASP A 140 5.64 -5.86 4.55
CA ASP A 140 5.83 -5.12 3.31
C ASP A 140 4.72 -5.33 2.28
N GLU A 141 3.68 -6.09 2.62
CA GLU A 141 2.49 -6.27 1.79
C GLU A 141 1.45 -5.17 2.07
N TYR A 142 0.51 -5.01 1.14
CA TYR A 142 -0.47 -3.93 1.18
C TYR A 142 -1.89 -4.44 1.00
N LEU A 143 -2.84 -3.66 1.52
CA LEU A 143 -4.27 -3.88 1.38
C LEU A 143 -4.93 -2.55 1.02
N LEU A 144 -5.70 -2.53 -0.07
CA LEU A 144 -6.65 -1.44 -0.31
C LEU A 144 -7.95 -1.77 0.43
N LEU A 145 -8.35 -0.92 1.37
CA LEU A 145 -9.50 -1.19 2.25
C LEU A 145 -10.84 -1.06 1.52
N GLU A 146 -10.96 -0.09 0.62
CA GLU A 146 -12.16 0.18 -0.17
C GLU A 146 -11.80 0.87 -1.50
N ASP A 147 -12.61 0.67 -2.54
CA ASP A 147 -12.49 1.43 -3.81
C ASP A 147 -13.18 2.80 -3.68
N HIS A 148 -12.75 3.58 -2.70
CA HIS A 148 -13.22 4.93 -2.50
C HIS A 148 -12.07 5.85 -2.12
N GLN A 149 -11.94 6.93 -2.89
CA GLN A 149 -10.92 7.94 -2.66
C GLN A 149 -11.38 8.92 -1.57
N ASP A 150 -10.59 9.06 -0.50
CA ASP A 150 -10.80 10.07 0.52
C ASP A 150 -10.17 11.40 0.10
N ARG A 151 -11.00 12.38 -0.29
CA ARG A 151 -10.52 13.70 -0.73
C ARG A 151 -9.95 14.56 0.39
N GLU A 152 -10.28 14.27 1.64
CA GLU A 152 -9.81 15.00 2.82
C GLU A 152 -8.49 14.42 3.37
N ALA A 153 -8.13 13.20 2.99
CA ALA A 153 -6.91 12.55 3.43
C ALA A 153 -5.63 13.41 3.22
N PRO A 154 -5.42 14.13 2.09
CA PRO A 154 -4.23 14.97 1.96
C PRO A 154 -4.09 16.03 3.05
N LEU A 155 -5.20 16.68 3.45
CA LEU A 155 -5.20 17.64 4.55
C LEU A 155 -4.83 16.96 5.87
N ARG A 156 -5.40 15.78 6.12
CA ARG A 156 -5.13 14.98 7.32
C ARG A 156 -3.69 14.47 7.39
N TRP A 157 -3.09 14.05 6.28
CA TRP A 157 -1.69 13.63 6.22
C TRP A 157 -0.73 14.80 6.46
N THR A 158 -1.03 15.98 5.92
CA THR A 158 -0.26 17.21 6.23
C THR A 158 -0.34 17.55 7.71
N ALA A 159 -1.53 17.53 8.30
CA ALA A 159 -1.71 17.77 9.73
C ALA A 159 -1.02 16.69 10.58
N CYS A 160 -1.10 15.42 10.18
CA CYS A 160 -0.45 14.31 10.85
C CYS A 160 1.07 14.51 10.92
N GLY A 161 1.69 14.94 9.81
CA GLY A 161 3.11 15.27 9.78
C GLY A 161 3.48 16.43 10.72
N ALA A 162 2.62 17.45 10.80
CA ALA A 162 2.83 18.61 11.67
C ALA A 162 2.60 18.32 13.17
N MET A 163 1.72 17.37 13.48
CA MET A 163 1.41 16.97 14.88
C MET A 163 2.40 15.97 15.45
N ARG A 164 3.24 15.36 14.61
CA ARG A 164 4.15 14.31 15.04
C ARG A 164 5.27 14.89 15.91
N ASP A 165 5.25 14.51 17.18
CA ASP A 165 6.26 14.86 18.17
C ASP A 165 6.80 13.61 18.86
N PRO A 166 8.11 13.28 18.73
CA PRO A 166 8.72 12.14 19.42
C PRO A 166 8.65 12.19 20.95
N ALA A 167 8.50 13.37 21.55
CA ALA A 167 8.40 13.55 23.00
C ALA A 167 6.95 13.47 23.51
N ALA A 168 5.96 13.62 22.62
CA ALA A 168 4.56 13.56 23.00
C ALA A 168 4.12 12.12 23.31
N ALA A 169 3.21 11.97 24.26
CA ALA A 169 2.61 10.69 24.59
C ALA A 169 1.73 10.20 23.43
N PRO A 170 1.92 8.98 22.89
CA PRO A 170 1.15 8.46 21.75
C PRO A 170 -0.37 8.52 21.94
N ARG A 171 -0.86 8.25 23.16
CA ARG A 171 -2.29 8.31 23.52
C ARG A 171 -2.87 9.71 23.33
N SER A 172 -2.15 10.74 23.78
CA SER A 172 -2.56 12.13 23.59
C SER A 172 -2.57 12.51 22.11
N LEU A 173 -1.53 12.13 21.35
CA LEU A 173 -1.48 12.38 19.91
C LEU A 173 -2.70 11.79 19.19
N VAL A 174 -3.05 10.54 19.47
CA VAL A 174 -4.21 9.87 18.86
C VAL A 174 -5.51 10.60 19.20
N ARG A 175 -5.76 10.93 20.47
CA ARG A 175 -6.95 11.70 20.88
C ARG A 175 -7.00 13.04 20.15
N ASP A 176 -5.93 13.82 20.23
CA ASP A 176 -5.88 15.18 19.68
C ASP A 176 -6.07 15.14 18.14
N TYR A 177 -5.62 14.07 17.47
CA TYR A 177 -5.82 13.86 16.04
C TYR A 177 -7.27 13.55 15.67
N PHE A 178 -7.94 12.66 16.41
CA PHE A 178 -9.37 12.41 16.23
C PHE A 178 -10.21 13.68 16.49
N GLU A 179 -9.89 14.43 17.55
CA GLU A 179 -10.60 15.68 17.90
C GLU A 179 -10.38 16.80 16.88
N ARG A 180 -9.26 16.79 16.17
CA ARG A 180 -9.02 17.71 15.05
C ARG A 180 -9.83 17.38 13.81
N PHE A 181 -10.20 16.11 13.61
CA PHE A 181 -10.89 15.62 12.42
C PHE A 181 -12.15 14.81 12.79
N PRO A 182 -13.10 15.40 13.54
CA PRO A 182 -14.31 14.71 13.95
C PRO A 182 -15.14 14.32 12.72
N GLY A 183 -15.76 13.15 12.76
CA GLY A 183 -16.57 12.61 11.66
C GLY A 183 -15.79 12.20 10.40
N GLN A 184 -14.47 12.39 10.35
CA GLN A 184 -13.65 11.97 9.21
C GLN A 184 -13.17 10.52 9.32
N ARG A 185 -12.89 9.91 8.17
CA ARG A 185 -12.39 8.54 8.03
C ARG A 185 -10.88 8.52 8.25
N ILE A 186 -10.41 8.12 9.43
CA ILE A 186 -8.99 8.03 9.75
C ILE A 186 -8.52 6.58 9.60
N THR A 187 -7.49 6.36 8.79
CA THR A 187 -6.93 5.02 8.58
C THR A 187 -5.96 4.61 9.69
N ALA A 188 -5.83 3.31 9.94
CA ALA A 188 -4.82 2.75 10.82
C ALA A 188 -3.39 3.15 10.42
N GLU A 189 -3.16 3.34 9.12
CA GLU A 189 -1.86 3.78 8.62
C GLU A 189 -1.55 5.24 8.96
N GLU A 190 -2.54 6.14 8.92
CA GLU A 190 -2.38 7.52 9.41
C GLU A 190 -2.02 7.53 10.90
N LEU A 191 -2.76 6.77 11.73
CA LEU A 191 -2.49 6.66 13.17
C LEU A 191 -1.11 6.07 13.45
N ARG A 192 -0.71 5.05 12.70
CA ARG A 192 0.62 4.45 12.79
C ARG A 192 1.70 5.44 12.44
N TYR A 193 1.51 6.24 11.39
CA TYR A 193 2.44 7.29 10.99
C TYR A 193 2.53 8.40 12.06
N LEU A 194 1.39 8.82 12.62
CA LEU A 194 1.26 9.85 13.65
C LEU A 194 2.16 9.56 14.86
N VAL A 195 2.14 8.31 15.35
CA VAL A 195 2.94 7.89 16.52
C VAL A 195 4.36 7.43 16.15
N GLY A 196 4.80 7.74 14.94
CA GLY A 196 6.16 7.48 14.48
C GLY A 196 6.44 6.03 14.10
N ASN A 197 5.49 5.39 13.42
CA ASN A 197 5.60 4.02 12.90
C ASN A 197 5.74 2.96 14.00
N LYS A 198 5.16 3.22 15.17
CA LYS A 198 5.09 2.29 16.31
C LYS A 198 3.67 1.75 16.48
N THR A 199 3.50 0.73 17.32
CA THR A 199 2.21 0.08 17.58
C THR A 199 1.37 0.82 18.65
N ASP A 200 1.96 1.82 19.33
CA ASP A 200 1.35 2.55 20.45
C ASP A 200 0.01 3.24 20.13
N TRP A 201 -0.29 3.49 18.85
CA TRP A 201 -1.56 4.08 18.44
C TRP A 201 -2.78 3.23 18.84
N VAL A 202 -2.59 1.90 18.91
CA VAL A 202 -3.61 0.93 19.34
C VAL A 202 -4.08 1.24 20.77
N ALA A 203 -3.15 1.59 21.66
CA ALA A 203 -3.48 1.97 23.04
C ALA A 203 -4.25 3.31 23.08
N GLY A 204 -3.93 4.25 22.19
CA GLY A 204 -4.68 5.50 22.08
C GLY A 204 -6.13 5.29 21.63
N VAL A 205 -6.38 4.41 20.66
CA VAL A 205 -7.73 4.02 20.24
C VAL A 205 -8.47 3.32 21.39
N ALA A 206 -7.81 2.39 22.08
CA ALA A 206 -8.39 1.68 23.22
C ALA A 206 -8.79 2.62 24.38
N ASP A 207 -7.96 3.61 24.69
CA ASP A 207 -8.25 4.60 25.73
C ASP A 207 -9.46 5.47 25.37
N LEU A 208 -9.59 5.87 24.11
CA LEU A 208 -10.77 6.62 23.64
C LEU A 208 -12.06 5.81 23.83
N LEU A 209 -12.05 4.53 23.46
CA LEU A 209 -13.18 3.63 23.68
C LEU A 209 -13.51 3.50 25.17
N ALA A 210 -12.49 3.32 26.01
CA ALA A 210 -12.66 3.20 27.45
C ALA A 210 -13.21 4.48 28.10
N SER A 211 -12.92 5.65 27.50
CA SER A 211 -13.46 6.94 27.94
C SER A 211 -14.94 7.18 27.55
N GLY A 212 -15.58 6.21 26.87
CA GLY A 212 -16.97 6.31 26.41
C GLY A 212 -17.15 7.07 25.09
N ARG A 213 -16.05 7.42 24.39
CA ARG A 213 -16.14 8.03 23.05
C ARG A 213 -16.54 6.97 22.03
N MET A 214 -17.46 7.33 21.13
CA MET A 214 -17.88 6.44 20.05
C MET A 214 -16.89 6.53 18.88
N ILE A 215 -16.18 5.43 18.62
CA ILE A 215 -15.33 5.29 17.44
C ILE A 215 -15.90 4.18 16.56
N GLU A 216 -16.51 4.56 15.45
CA GLU A 216 -16.96 3.59 14.44
C GLU A 216 -15.75 2.86 13.83
N GLY A 217 -15.89 1.56 13.58
CA GLY A 217 -14.84 0.70 13.02
C GLY A 217 -13.84 0.19 14.05
N ALA A 218 -13.87 0.68 15.29
CA ALA A 218 -12.93 0.26 16.34
C ALA A 218 -13.23 -1.11 16.94
N ASP A 219 -14.48 -1.57 16.87
CA ASP A 219 -14.86 -2.93 17.24
C ASP A 219 -14.45 -3.97 16.19
N LEU A 220 -13.95 -3.54 15.03
CA LEU A 220 -13.59 -4.36 13.86
C LEU A 220 -14.74 -5.23 13.33
N ALA A 221 -15.98 -5.01 13.79
CA ALA A 221 -17.13 -5.71 13.26
C ALA A 221 -17.41 -5.22 11.84
N ALA A 222 -18.13 -6.03 11.05
CA ALA A 222 -18.61 -5.63 9.74
C ALA A 222 -19.61 -4.47 9.90
N SER A 223 -19.06 -3.25 9.86
CA SER A 223 -19.79 -1.98 9.90
C SER A 223 -19.92 -1.44 8.47
N ASN A 224 -20.43 -0.21 8.32
CA ASN A 224 -20.37 0.52 7.05
C ASN A 224 -18.93 0.90 6.65
N SER A 225 -17.92 0.58 7.47
CA SER A 225 -16.51 0.88 7.23
C SER A 225 -15.65 -0.40 7.37
N PRO A 226 -14.67 -0.61 6.47
CA PRO A 226 -13.77 -1.76 6.54
C PRO A 226 -12.84 -1.68 7.77
N PRO A 227 -12.39 -2.82 8.33
CA PRO A 227 -11.42 -2.84 9.41
C PRO A 227 -10.16 -2.04 9.07
N GLY A 228 -9.76 -1.14 9.97
CA GLY A 228 -8.65 -0.22 9.75
C GLY A 228 -9.04 1.19 9.28
N ILE A 229 -10.33 1.49 9.17
CA ILE A 229 -10.86 2.85 9.11
C ILE A 229 -11.63 3.14 10.40
N PHE A 230 -11.36 4.29 10.99
CA PHE A 230 -11.93 4.74 12.25
C PHE A 230 -12.60 6.10 12.08
N ILE A 231 -13.77 6.30 12.71
CA ILE A 231 -14.47 7.59 12.71
C ILE A 231 -14.87 7.93 14.13
N LEU A 232 -14.37 9.05 14.64
CA LEU A 232 -14.86 9.61 15.90
C LEU A 232 -16.25 10.23 15.65
N ARG A 233 -17.26 9.74 16.36
CA ARG A 233 -18.63 10.29 16.36
C ARG A 233 -18.81 11.17 17.61
N ASP A 234 -19.65 12.20 17.46
CA ASP A 234 -20.10 13.07 18.56
C ASP A 234 -21.07 12.34 19.50
#